data_AF-A0A821LD05-F1
#
_entry.id   AF-A0A821LD05-F1
#
_cell.length_a   1.000
_cell.length_b   1.000
_cell.length_c   1.000
_cell.angle_alpha   90.00
_cell.angle_beta   90.00
_cell.angle_gamma   90.00
#
_symmetry.space_group_name_H-M   'P 1'
#
loop_
_entity.id
_entity.type
_entity.pdbx_description
1 polymer ?
#
loop_
_entity_poly.entity_id
_entity_poly.type
_entity_poly.pdbx_seq_one_letter_code
_entity_poly.pdbx_strand_id
1 'polypeptide(L)'
;MFNLLPKSKHKRTTLQVAEKLRDDVHNFYLRDDISYQLPGKRDTVVVRGADGSKITYQKRVLLDNIRETYELFKEESNNVNLSRSSFAELHPVFVIPKAPLAHRNCLCVYHENVTLLLKYVDKFVDGNYYSSLQVFTDCMFGCCSLCKYFFSEKVPENVANGNNKITWSQWINENGHAHKKVPIKY
;
A
#
# COMPACT_ATOMS: atom_id res chain seq x y z
N MET A 1 -32.78 32.48 41.91
CA MET A 1 -33.00 31.20 41.17
C MET A 1 -32.96 31.57 39.70
N PHE A 2 -31.97 31.23 38.86
CA PHE A 2 -31.24 29.98 38.66
C PHE A 2 -29.81 30.25 38.12
N ASN A 3 -28.82 29.58 38.74
CA ASN A 3 -27.54 29.04 38.21
C ASN A 3 -26.80 29.89 37.14
N LEU A 4 -25.72 30.64 37.37
CA LEU A 4 -24.60 30.59 38.33
C LEU A 4 -23.80 29.28 38.37
N LEU A 5 -23.47 28.70 37.21
CA LEU A 5 -22.27 27.87 37.10
C LEU A 5 -21.40 28.38 35.94
N PRO A 6 -20.12 28.70 36.15
CA PRO A 6 -19.22 29.02 35.05
C PRO A 6 -19.12 27.78 34.16
N LYS A 7 -19.35 27.94 32.85
CA LYS A 7 -19.01 26.88 31.89
C LYS A 7 -17.53 26.53 32.11
N SER A 8 -17.26 25.26 32.41
CA SER A 8 -15.90 24.76 32.61
C SER A 8 -15.01 25.23 31.46
N LYS A 9 -13.94 25.99 31.78
CA LYS A 9 -12.95 26.46 30.80
C LYS A 9 -12.10 25.32 30.23
N HIS A 10 -12.18 24.12 30.81
CA HIS A 10 -11.43 22.95 30.38
C HIS A 10 -12.34 21.71 30.22
N LYS A 11 -12.60 21.36 28.97
CA LYS A 11 -12.86 19.98 28.51
C LYS A 11 -12.06 19.78 27.21
N ARG A 12 -10.73 19.68 27.30
CA ARG A 12 -9.88 19.69 26.10
C ARG A 12 -8.54 18.98 26.33
N THR A 13 -8.59 17.65 26.30
CA THR A 13 -7.36 16.84 26.16
C THR A 13 -7.67 15.66 25.25
N THR A 14 -8.66 14.83 25.60
CA THR A 14 -9.01 13.65 24.80
C THR A 14 -9.57 14.00 23.41
N LEU A 15 -10.41 15.03 23.31
CA LEU A 15 -10.97 15.52 22.04
C LEU A 15 -9.89 16.12 21.11
N GLN A 16 -8.93 16.85 21.68
CA GLN A 16 -7.81 17.42 20.92
C GLN A 16 -6.82 16.37 20.46
N VAL A 17 -6.58 15.34 21.28
CA VAL A 17 -5.77 14.17 20.90
C VAL A 17 -6.46 13.42 19.75
N ALA A 18 -7.79 13.28 19.77
CA ALA A 18 -8.54 12.64 18.69
C ALA A 18 -8.56 13.46 17.39
N GLU A 19 -8.65 14.79 17.48
CA GLU A 19 -8.57 15.70 16.33
C GLU A 19 -7.18 15.69 15.71
N LYS A 20 -6.13 15.80 16.54
CA LYS A 20 -4.74 15.69 16.09
C LYS A 20 -4.48 14.34 15.41
N LEU A 21 -4.95 13.24 16.00
CA LEU A 21 -4.79 11.91 15.40
C LEU A 21 -5.47 11.81 14.03
N ARG A 22 -6.67 12.39 13.90
CA ARG A 22 -7.36 12.45 12.61
C ARG A 22 -6.54 13.23 11.59
N ASP A 23 -5.98 14.37 11.97
CA ASP A 23 -5.15 15.20 11.10
C ASP A 23 -3.85 14.48 10.72
N ASP A 24 -3.21 13.79 11.66
CA ASP A 24 -1.99 13.00 11.42
C ASP A 24 -2.25 11.87 10.41
N VAL A 25 -3.36 11.12 10.58
CA VAL A 25 -3.79 10.08 9.62
C VAL A 25 -4.11 10.70 8.26
N HIS A 26 -4.84 11.81 8.23
CA HIS A 26 -5.23 12.48 7.01
C HIS A 26 -4.00 12.98 6.25
N ASN A 27 -3.05 13.62 6.93
CA ASN A 27 -1.79 14.10 6.35
C ASN A 27 -0.92 12.94 5.85
N PHE A 28 -0.89 11.82 6.57
CA PHE A 28 -0.17 10.62 6.14
C PHE A 28 -0.69 10.12 4.79
N TYR A 29 -2.02 10.01 4.63
CA TYR A 29 -2.63 9.63 3.35
C TYR A 29 -2.33 10.59 2.19
N LEU A 30 -2.03 11.87 2.46
CA LEU A 30 -1.75 12.88 1.45
C LEU A 30 -0.29 12.95 1.00
N ARG A 31 0.62 12.23 1.66
CA ARG A 31 2.03 12.21 1.23
C ARG A 31 2.18 11.51 -0.12
N ASP A 32 3.11 12.01 -0.94
CA ASP A 32 3.36 11.51 -2.30
C ASP A 32 3.98 10.10 -2.33
N ASP A 33 4.58 9.67 -1.22
CA ASP A 33 5.10 8.31 -1.01
C ASP A 33 4.06 7.33 -0.46
N ILE A 34 2.84 7.79 -0.13
CA ILE A 34 1.72 6.96 0.31
C ILE A 34 0.62 6.90 -0.76
N SER A 35 0.33 8.02 -1.40
CA SER A 35 -0.63 8.10 -2.49
C SER A 35 -0.15 9.08 -3.55
N TYR A 36 -0.51 8.86 -4.82
CA TYR A 36 -0.18 9.81 -5.89
C TYR A 36 -1.44 10.48 -6.42
N GLN A 37 -1.32 11.76 -6.76
CA GLN A 37 -2.41 12.53 -7.34
C GLN A 37 -2.64 12.16 -8.81
N LEU A 38 -3.91 11.93 -9.19
CA LEU A 38 -4.26 11.70 -10.58
C LEU A 38 -4.17 13.01 -11.38
N PRO A 39 -3.69 12.99 -12.63
CA PRO A 39 -3.46 14.21 -13.40
C PRO A 39 -4.71 14.72 -14.15
N GLY A 40 -5.77 13.91 -14.29
CA GLY A 40 -6.89 14.24 -15.16
C GLY A 40 -7.81 15.31 -14.57
N LYS A 41 -8.25 16.27 -15.40
CA LYS A 41 -9.23 17.29 -15.00
C LYS A 41 -10.56 16.71 -14.49
N ARG A 42 -10.92 15.50 -14.93
CA ARG A 42 -12.12 14.77 -14.48
C ARG A 42 -11.85 13.88 -13.27
N ASP A 43 -10.60 13.74 -12.84
CA ASP A 43 -10.21 12.96 -11.68
C ASP A 43 -10.40 13.79 -10.40
N THR A 44 -11.60 14.33 -10.22
CA THR A 44 -11.96 15.17 -9.08
C THR A 44 -13.13 14.58 -8.30
N VAL A 45 -13.22 14.90 -7.01
CA VAL A 45 -14.35 14.57 -6.14
C VAL A 45 -14.83 15.83 -5.46
N VAL A 46 -16.15 16.06 -5.43
CA VAL A 46 -16.76 17.16 -4.69
C VAL A 46 -17.21 16.64 -3.32
N VAL A 47 -16.63 17.19 -2.27
CA VAL A 47 -16.99 16.88 -0.88
C VAL A 47 -17.86 18.02 -0.34
N ARG A 48 -18.95 17.66 0.37
CA ARG A 48 -19.84 18.63 1.01
C ARG A 48 -19.46 18.78 2.48
N GLY A 49 -19.23 20.01 2.92
CA GLY A 49 -19.03 20.36 4.32
C GLY A 49 -20.34 20.30 5.12
N ALA A 50 -20.23 20.23 6.45
CA ALA A 50 -21.38 20.24 7.35
C ALA A 50 -22.19 21.54 7.29
N ASP A 51 -21.56 22.63 6.85
CA ASP A 51 -22.14 23.95 6.59
C ASP A 51 -22.81 24.07 5.21
N GLY A 52 -22.81 22.99 4.41
CA GLY A 52 -23.33 22.97 3.05
C GLY A 52 -22.37 23.49 1.99
N SER A 53 -21.15 23.92 2.38
CA SER A 53 -20.11 24.31 1.44
C SER A 53 -19.67 23.12 0.57
N LYS A 54 -19.15 23.40 -0.62
CA LYS A 54 -18.63 22.38 -1.54
C LYS A 54 -17.16 22.65 -1.80
N ILE A 55 -16.33 21.65 -1.58
CA ILE A 55 -14.91 21.71 -1.88
C ILE A 55 -14.59 20.60 -2.90
N THR A 56 -13.91 20.97 -3.98
CA THR A 56 -13.48 20.03 -5.01
C THR A 56 -12.04 19.63 -4.74
N TYR A 57 -11.79 18.33 -4.59
CA TYR A 57 -10.47 17.75 -4.42
C TYR A 57 -10.06 16.97 -5.66
N GLN A 58 -8.77 17.01 -6.00
CA GLN A 58 -8.19 16.09 -6.97
C GLN A 58 -8.07 14.71 -6.33
N LYS A 59 -8.47 13.66 -7.06
CA LYS A 59 -8.35 12.28 -6.61
C LYS A 59 -6.89 11.89 -6.44
N ARG A 60 -6.61 11.13 -5.39
CA ARG A 60 -5.35 10.44 -5.18
C ARG A 60 -5.59 8.94 -5.18
N VAL A 61 -4.57 8.16 -5.50
CA VAL A 61 -4.63 6.69 -5.47
C VAL A 61 -3.54 6.19 -4.54
N LEU A 62 -3.90 5.31 -3.60
CA LEU A 62 -2.92 4.67 -2.71
C LEU A 62 -1.89 3.88 -3.53
N LEU A 63 -0.63 3.92 -3.10
CA LEU A 63 0.43 3.11 -3.71
C LEU A 63 0.32 1.64 -3.26
N ASP A 64 -0.07 1.44 -2.01
CA ASP A 64 -0.24 0.14 -1.36
C ASP A 64 -1.70 -0.12 -0.98
N ASN A 65 -2.01 -1.32 -0.50
CA ASN A 65 -3.33 -1.58 0.06
C ASN A 65 -3.48 -0.96 1.48
N ILE A 66 -4.72 -0.86 1.97
CA ILE A 66 -5.00 -0.23 3.27
C ILE A 66 -4.28 -0.94 4.43
N ARG A 67 -4.08 -2.27 4.34
CA ARG A 67 -3.37 -3.03 5.38
C ARG A 67 -1.91 -2.62 5.43
N GLU A 68 -1.22 -2.63 4.30
CA GLU A 68 0.20 -2.22 4.20
C GLU A 68 0.38 -0.76 4.62
N THR A 69 -0.49 0.13 4.12
CA THR A 69 -0.47 1.55 4.47
C THR A 69 -0.63 1.78 5.98
N TYR A 70 -1.46 0.97 6.66
CA TYR A 70 -1.63 1.04 8.11
C TYR A 70 -0.38 0.57 8.88
N GLU A 71 0.30 -0.49 8.44
CA GLU A 71 1.53 -0.94 9.10
C GLU A 71 2.63 0.13 8.97
N LEU A 72 2.78 0.75 7.80
CA LEU A 72 3.69 1.88 7.60
C LEU A 72 3.37 3.05 8.54
N PHE A 73 2.08 3.42 8.65
CA PHE A 73 1.66 4.46 9.58
C PHE A 73 2.04 4.13 11.03
N LYS A 74 1.85 2.88 11.46
CA LYS A 74 2.19 2.44 12.82
C LYS A 74 3.68 2.49 13.11
N GLU A 75 4.50 2.09 12.15
CA GLU A 75 5.96 2.14 12.26
C GLU A 75 6.45 3.59 12.46
N GLU A 76 5.89 4.54 11.72
CA GLU A 76 6.29 5.94 11.81
C GLU A 76 5.69 6.69 13.00
N SER A 77 4.47 6.33 13.42
CA SER A 77 3.71 7.06 14.45
C SER A 77 4.03 6.66 15.89
N ASN A 78 5.04 5.82 16.12
CA ASN A 78 5.51 5.40 17.44
C ASN A 78 4.40 4.75 18.31
N ASN A 79 3.68 3.76 17.74
CA ASN A 79 2.65 2.95 18.41
C ASN A 79 1.44 3.74 18.95
N VAL A 80 0.82 4.58 18.11
CA VAL A 80 -0.51 5.11 18.40
C VAL A 80 -1.53 3.98 18.56
N ASN A 81 -2.37 4.05 19.59
CA ASN A 81 -3.46 3.11 19.82
C ASN A 81 -4.64 3.40 18.86
N LEU A 82 -4.46 3.05 17.60
CA LEU A 82 -5.45 3.17 16.53
C LEU A 82 -5.62 1.79 15.89
N SER A 83 -6.85 1.31 15.77
CA SER A 83 -7.11 0.04 15.07
C SER A 83 -7.04 0.21 13.55
N ARG A 84 -6.73 -0.86 12.82
CA ARG A 84 -6.73 -0.85 11.35
C ARG A 84 -8.09 -0.45 10.76
N SER A 85 -9.19 -0.89 11.37
CA SER A 85 -10.55 -0.54 10.92
C SER A 85 -10.80 0.96 11.10
N SER A 86 -10.44 1.51 12.26
CA SER A 86 -10.55 2.95 12.51
C SER A 86 -9.64 3.76 11.58
N PHE A 87 -8.41 3.31 11.32
CA PHE A 87 -7.53 3.93 10.34
C PHE A 87 -8.13 3.93 8.92
N ALA A 88 -8.74 2.82 8.51
CA ALA A 88 -9.43 2.71 7.23
C ALA A 88 -10.63 3.65 7.15
N GLU A 89 -11.39 3.85 8.22
CA GLU A 89 -12.52 4.80 8.25
C GLU A 89 -12.09 6.27 8.20
N LEU A 90 -10.87 6.58 8.66
CA LEU A 90 -10.30 7.92 8.64
C LEU A 90 -9.70 8.33 7.29
N HIS A 91 -9.66 7.43 6.29
CA HIS A 91 -9.11 7.78 4.99
C HIS A 91 -9.93 8.90 4.31
N PRO A 92 -9.28 9.90 3.70
CA PRO A 92 -9.99 10.95 2.99
C PRO A 92 -10.77 10.37 1.80
N VAL A 93 -12.01 10.81 1.59
CA VAL A 93 -12.89 10.30 0.51
C VAL A 93 -12.29 10.46 -0.90
N PHE A 94 -11.40 11.44 -1.09
CA PHE A 94 -10.73 11.68 -2.36
C PHE A 94 -9.42 10.90 -2.52
N VAL A 95 -9.01 10.12 -1.52
CA VAL A 95 -7.91 9.15 -1.59
C VAL A 95 -8.51 7.77 -1.83
N ILE A 96 -8.34 7.24 -3.04
CA ILE A 96 -9.01 6.02 -3.48
C ILE A 96 -8.08 4.83 -3.25
N PRO A 97 -8.58 3.72 -2.67
CA PRO A 97 -7.82 2.49 -2.60
C PRO A 97 -7.39 2.05 -4.00
N LYS A 98 -6.17 1.53 -4.08
CA LYS A 98 -5.65 0.87 -5.27
C LYS A 98 -6.62 -0.24 -5.70
N ALA A 99 -7.27 -0.06 -6.85
CA ALA A 99 -8.11 -1.14 -7.38
C ALA A 99 -7.20 -2.33 -7.74
N PRO A 100 -7.63 -3.58 -7.47
CA PRO A 100 -6.80 -4.78 -7.66
C PRO A 100 -6.22 -4.97 -9.09
N LEU A 101 -6.77 -4.25 -10.08
CA LEU A 101 -6.49 -4.43 -11.50
C LEU A 101 -6.26 -3.11 -12.27
N ALA A 102 -6.23 -1.92 -11.63
CA ALA A 102 -6.29 -0.64 -12.34
C ALA A 102 -5.01 0.22 -12.34
N HIS A 103 -3.86 -0.38 -12.07
CA HIS A 103 -2.60 0.16 -12.61
C HIS A 103 -2.41 -0.61 -13.92
N ARG A 104 -2.24 0.03 -15.07
CA ARG A 104 -0.90 0.50 -15.46
C ARG A 104 0.20 -0.40 -14.87
N ASN A 105 0.10 -1.71 -15.07
CA ASN A 105 1.25 -2.59 -15.02
C ASN A 105 2.31 -1.86 -15.85
N CYS A 106 3.48 -1.62 -15.28
CA CYS A 106 4.60 -1.26 -16.14
C CYS A 106 4.63 -2.33 -17.23
N LEU A 107 4.32 -1.96 -18.47
CA LEU A 107 4.41 -2.86 -19.61
C LEU A 107 5.87 -3.05 -20.02
N CYS A 108 6.79 -2.57 -19.19
CA CYS A 108 8.20 -2.83 -19.34
C CYS A 108 8.46 -4.32 -19.15
N VAL A 109 9.35 -4.81 -20.00
CA VAL A 109 9.83 -6.20 -20.00
C VAL A 109 10.26 -6.67 -18.60
N TYR A 110 10.85 -5.79 -17.78
CA TYR A 110 11.28 -6.12 -16.42
C TYR A 110 10.12 -6.54 -15.50
N HIS A 111 9.08 -5.72 -15.35
CA HIS A 111 7.96 -6.01 -14.45
C HIS A 111 7.10 -7.19 -14.96
N GLU A 112 6.95 -7.31 -16.28
CA GLU A 112 6.25 -8.44 -16.87
C GLU A 112 7.03 -9.75 -16.66
N ASN A 113 8.37 -9.73 -16.77
CA ASN A 113 9.20 -10.91 -16.51
C ASN A 113 9.17 -11.37 -15.05
N VAL A 114 9.19 -10.43 -14.10
CA VAL A 114 9.02 -10.75 -12.67
C VAL A 114 7.65 -11.37 -12.43
N THR A 115 6.60 -10.81 -13.03
CA THR A 115 5.24 -11.36 -12.93
C THR A 115 5.14 -12.77 -13.52
N LEU A 116 5.77 -13.01 -14.68
CA LEU A 116 5.82 -14.33 -15.31
C LEU A 116 6.57 -15.34 -14.44
N LEU A 117 7.69 -14.96 -13.84
CA LEU A 117 8.42 -15.81 -12.89
C LEU A 117 7.55 -16.15 -11.67
N LEU A 118 6.98 -15.13 -11.01
CA LEU A 118 6.18 -15.31 -9.79
C LEU A 118 4.97 -16.21 -10.02
N LYS A 119 4.27 -16.09 -11.16
CA LYS A 119 3.15 -16.98 -11.54
C LYS A 119 3.54 -18.45 -11.63
N TYR A 120 4.80 -18.76 -11.96
CA TYR A 120 5.28 -20.13 -12.00
C TYR A 120 5.78 -20.61 -10.63
N VAL A 121 6.44 -19.74 -9.87
CA VAL A 121 6.91 -20.02 -8.49
C VAL A 121 5.72 -20.29 -7.56
N ASP A 122 4.59 -19.61 -7.75
CA ASP A 122 3.35 -19.79 -6.97
C ASP A 122 2.85 -21.23 -6.93
N LYS A 123 3.20 -22.06 -7.93
CA LYS A 123 2.86 -23.50 -7.95
C LYS A 123 3.66 -24.33 -6.93
N PHE A 124 4.72 -23.76 -6.37
CA PHE A 124 5.69 -24.44 -5.51
C PHE A 124 5.80 -23.80 -4.12
N VAL A 125 4.98 -22.78 -3.82
CA VAL A 125 4.94 -22.07 -2.54
C VAL A 125 3.54 -22.21 -1.97
N ASP A 126 3.42 -22.60 -0.70
CA ASP A 126 2.12 -22.71 -0.02
C ASP A 126 1.56 -21.31 0.32
N GLY A 127 0.44 -20.91 -0.31
CA GLY A 127 -0.26 -19.64 -0.05
C GLY A 127 -0.72 -18.88 -1.32
N ASN A 128 -1.55 -17.83 -1.18
CA ASN A 128 -1.93 -16.96 -2.31
C ASN A 128 -0.82 -15.92 -2.59
N TYR A 129 -0.32 -15.83 -3.84
CA TYR A 129 0.87 -15.04 -4.22
C TYR A 129 0.98 -13.59 -3.71
N TYR A 130 -0.13 -12.83 -3.67
CA TYR A 130 -0.09 -11.43 -3.19
C TYR A 130 0.24 -11.35 -1.69
N SER A 131 -0.08 -12.40 -0.92
CA SER A 131 0.37 -12.57 0.46
C SER A 131 1.71 -13.30 0.57
N SER A 132 2.17 -13.98 -0.48
CA SER A 132 3.36 -14.84 -0.41
C SER A 132 4.66 -14.04 -0.36
N LEU A 133 4.76 -12.85 -0.96
CA LEU A 133 5.94 -12.00 -0.77
C LEU A 133 6.13 -11.58 0.70
N GLN A 134 5.04 -11.38 1.46
CA GLN A 134 5.11 -11.19 2.91
C GLN A 134 5.63 -12.43 3.67
N VAL A 135 5.49 -13.64 3.12
CA VAL A 135 6.04 -14.87 3.74
C VAL A 135 7.57 -14.92 3.64
N PHE A 136 8.17 -14.25 2.65
CA PHE A 136 9.62 -14.26 2.46
C PHE A 136 10.35 -13.16 3.22
N THR A 137 9.64 -12.13 3.72
CA THR A 137 10.27 -11.05 4.51
C THR A 137 9.30 -10.43 5.50
N ASP A 138 9.77 -10.14 6.71
CA ASP A 138 9.05 -9.27 7.65
C ASP A 138 8.93 -7.81 7.14
N CYS A 139 9.75 -7.39 6.15
CA CYS A 139 9.74 -6.05 5.54
C CYS A 139 10.25 -6.09 4.08
N MET A 140 9.46 -5.58 3.12
CA MET A 140 9.80 -5.53 1.68
C MET A 140 10.29 -4.16 1.18
N PHE A 141 10.36 -3.16 2.06
CA PHE A 141 10.53 -1.75 1.66
C PHE A 141 11.99 -1.25 1.66
N GLY A 142 12.97 -2.09 1.96
CA GLY A 142 14.36 -1.63 2.05
C GLY A 142 14.68 -0.81 3.31
N CYS A 143 13.74 -0.75 4.27
CA CYS A 143 13.78 0.15 5.42
C CYS A 143 14.56 -0.40 6.64
N CYS A 144 15.00 -1.66 6.64
CA CYS A 144 15.80 -2.22 7.73
C CYS A 144 17.07 -2.92 7.22
N SER A 145 18.06 -3.09 8.09
CA SER A 145 19.30 -3.81 7.73
C SER A 145 19.04 -5.28 7.34
N LEU A 146 17.93 -5.86 7.81
CA LEU A 146 17.53 -7.24 7.55
C LEU A 146 16.91 -7.42 6.16
N CYS A 147 16.09 -6.48 5.66
CA CYS A 147 15.38 -6.64 4.39
C CYS A 147 16.29 -6.63 3.15
N LYS A 148 17.54 -6.18 3.29
CA LYS A 148 18.51 -6.14 2.18
C LYS A 148 18.99 -7.54 1.77
N TYR A 149 18.86 -8.54 2.65
CA TYR A 149 19.37 -9.91 2.45
C TYR A 149 18.36 -11.02 2.76
N PHE A 150 17.27 -10.70 3.47
CA PHE A 150 16.32 -11.70 3.97
C PHE A 150 15.62 -12.50 2.87
N PHE A 151 15.26 -11.86 1.76
CA PHE A 151 14.56 -12.53 0.66
C PHE A 151 15.41 -13.66 0.06
N SER A 152 16.68 -13.38 -0.27
CA SER A 152 17.58 -14.39 -0.86
C SER A 152 17.90 -15.54 0.09
N GLU A 153 17.98 -15.27 1.39
CA GLU A 153 18.35 -16.27 2.40
C GLU A 153 17.20 -17.23 2.75
N LYS A 154 15.93 -16.77 2.66
CA LYS A 154 14.75 -17.57 2.99
C LYS A 154 14.07 -18.26 1.81
N VAL A 155 14.39 -17.87 0.57
CA VAL A 155 13.90 -18.58 -0.63
C VAL A 155 14.17 -20.09 -0.58
N PRO A 156 15.36 -20.59 -0.19
CA PRO A 156 15.62 -22.03 -0.12
C PRO A 156 14.77 -22.78 0.91
N GLU A 157 14.37 -22.14 2.01
CA GLU A 157 13.57 -22.74 3.08
C GLU A 157 12.08 -22.87 2.69
N ASN A 158 11.61 -21.97 1.83
CA ASN A 158 10.21 -21.85 1.42
C ASN A 158 9.88 -22.53 0.07
N VAL A 159 10.88 -23.04 -0.64
CA VAL A 159 10.67 -23.84 -1.86
C VAL A 159 10.54 -25.29 -1.44
N ALA A 160 9.32 -25.82 -1.47
CA ALA A 160 9.02 -27.21 -1.16
C ALA A 160 9.78 -28.14 -2.13
N ASN A 161 10.89 -28.72 -1.66
CA ASN A 161 11.78 -29.67 -2.33
C ASN A 161 12.84 -29.05 -3.27
N GLY A 162 14.12 -29.23 -2.90
CA GLY A 162 15.31 -28.76 -3.62
C GLY A 162 15.57 -29.39 -4.99
N ASN A 163 14.57 -29.98 -5.65
CA ASN A 163 14.65 -30.56 -7.00
C ASN A 163 13.65 -29.95 -8.00
N ASN A 164 12.99 -28.84 -7.63
CA ASN A 164 12.02 -28.19 -8.50
C ASN A 164 12.73 -27.46 -9.66
N LYS A 165 12.60 -28.01 -10.87
CA LYS A 165 12.99 -27.32 -12.10
C LYS A 165 11.91 -26.31 -12.46
N ILE A 166 12.23 -25.02 -12.40
CA ILE A 166 11.29 -23.97 -12.75
C ILE A 166 11.56 -23.54 -14.19
N THR A 167 10.49 -23.52 -14.98
CA THR A 167 10.55 -23.23 -16.41
C THR A 167 9.50 -22.17 -16.69
N TRP A 168 9.92 -20.93 -16.94
CA TRP A 168 9.01 -19.82 -17.22
C TRP A 168 9.35 -19.11 -18.54
N SER A 169 8.33 -18.49 -19.14
CA SER A 169 8.50 -17.63 -20.31
C SER A 169 8.99 -16.25 -19.90
N GLN A 170 9.82 -15.62 -20.71
CA GLN A 170 10.24 -14.24 -20.49
C GLN A 170 10.13 -13.43 -21.77
N TRP A 171 9.86 -12.14 -21.65
CA TRP A 171 10.03 -11.16 -22.69
C TRP A 171 11.51 -10.79 -22.81
N ILE A 172 11.99 -10.70 -24.05
CA ILE A 172 13.30 -10.15 -24.38
C ILE A 172 13.13 -9.02 -25.38
N ASN A 173 13.98 -8.00 -25.26
CA ASN A 173 14.04 -6.91 -26.23
C ASN A 173 15.17 -7.20 -27.21
N GLU A 174 14.82 -7.40 -28.48
CA GLU A 174 15.79 -7.42 -29.58
C GLU A 174 15.40 -6.31 -30.55
N ASN A 175 16.37 -5.44 -30.89
CA ASN A 175 16.18 -4.33 -31.84
C ASN A 175 14.99 -3.39 -31.48
N GLY A 176 14.72 -3.18 -30.18
CA GLY A 176 13.63 -2.33 -29.72
C GLY A 176 12.24 -2.98 -29.75
N HIS A 177 12.14 -4.25 -30.14
CA HIS A 177 10.89 -5.00 -30.12
C HIS A 177 10.90 -6.10 -29.06
N ALA A 178 9.88 -6.07 -28.19
CA ALA A 178 9.66 -7.09 -27.19
C ALA A 178 9.02 -8.33 -27.83
N HIS A 179 9.63 -9.50 -27.65
CA HIS A 179 9.01 -10.77 -28.01
C HIS A 179 9.17 -11.79 -26.89
N LYS A 180 8.20 -12.70 -26.80
CA LYS A 180 8.13 -13.69 -25.73
C LYS A 180 8.98 -14.91 -26.10
N LYS A 181 10.05 -15.13 -25.35
CA LYS A 181 10.89 -16.32 -25.44
C LYS A 181 10.33 -17.42 -24.54
N VAL A 182 10.14 -18.60 -25.12
CA VAL A 182 9.74 -19.82 -24.42
C VAL A 182 11.00 -20.56 -23.94
N PRO A 183 10.90 -21.32 -22.85
CA PRO A 183 11.48 -21.02 -21.55
C PRO A 183 12.98 -21.33 -21.41
N ILE A 184 13.65 -20.63 -20.49
CA ILE A 184 15.02 -20.96 -20.05
C ILE A 184 14.91 -21.94 -18.87
N LYS A 185 15.68 -23.04 -18.93
CA LYS A 185 15.80 -24.02 -17.85
C LYS A 185 16.73 -23.48 -16.76
N TYR A 186 16.25 -23.45 -15.52
CA TYR A 186 17.07 -23.28 -14.31
C TYR A 186 16.76 -24.42 -13.33
#